data_AF-A0A0P9CYC5-F1
#
_entry.id   AF-A0A0P9CYC5-F1
#
_cell.length_a   1.000
_cell.length_b   1.000
_cell.length_c   1.000
_cell.angle_alpha   90.00
_cell.angle_beta   90.00
_cell.angle_gamma   90.00
#
_symmetry.space_group_name_H-M   'P 1'
#
loop_
_entity.id
_entity.type
_entity.pdbx_description
1 polymer ?
#
loop_
_entity_poly.entity_id
_entity_poly.type
_entity_poly.pdbx_seq_one_letter_code
_entity_poly.pdbx_strand_id
1 'polypeptide(L)'
;AYARLLVEAGAEVPYVSTSIAPDAMVLPDEMWLKARGTKEVIYRKSLEEDMTALDRYAPDLVLGTTPFSSAAKDRGIPGLYFTNQLASRPFFLSGGMAATLALIRDTIERGARYREMQEFFAE
;
A
#
# COMPACT_ATOMS: atom_id res chain seq x y z
N ALA A 1 -0.31 -3.52 11.14
CA ALA A 1 0.97 -2.81 11.39
C ALA A 1 1.26 -1.70 10.37
N TYR A 2 1.68 -2.00 9.13
CA TYR A 2 2.07 -0.95 8.15
C TYR A 2 0.97 0.07 7.84
N ALA A 3 -0.28 -0.39 7.60
CA ALA A 3 -1.40 0.51 7.39
C ALA A 3 -1.61 1.47 8.58
N ARG A 4 -1.49 0.98 9.81
CA ARG A 4 -1.59 1.81 11.01
C ARG A 4 -0.46 2.84 11.09
N LEU A 5 0.79 2.43 10.85
CA LEU A 5 1.93 3.35 10.80
C LEU A 5 1.68 4.48 9.79
N LEU A 6 1.16 4.16 8.61
CA LEU A 6 0.88 5.15 7.57
C LEU A 6 -0.22 6.12 7.98
N VAL A 7 -1.32 5.61 8.55
CA VAL A 7 -2.40 6.45 9.09
C VAL A 7 -1.91 7.33 10.23
N GLU A 8 -1.09 6.81 11.15
CA GLU A 8 -0.48 7.59 12.24
C GLU A 8 0.50 8.65 11.72
N ALA A 9 1.17 8.39 10.60
CA ALA A 9 2.04 9.35 9.91
C ALA A 9 1.26 10.38 9.06
N GLY A 10 -0.08 10.31 9.02
CA GLY A 10 -0.95 11.27 8.34
C GLY A 10 -1.35 10.89 6.90
N ALA A 11 -1.04 9.67 6.44
CA ALA A 11 -1.50 9.20 5.14
C ALA A 11 -2.97 8.74 5.17
N GLU A 12 -3.71 9.00 4.09
CA GLU A 12 -4.99 8.34 3.85
C GLU A 12 -4.72 6.92 3.34
N VAL A 13 -5.25 5.91 4.04
CA VAL A 13 -5.18 4.50 3.63
C VAL A 13 -6.60 3.99 3.46
N PRO A 14 -7.23 4.19 2.27
CA PRO A 14 -8.64 3.90 2.09
C PRO A 14 -8.93 2.40 1.96
N TYR A 15 -7.96 1.60 1.52
CA TYR A 15 -8.10 0.18 1.23
C TYR A 15 -6.95 -0.63 1.82
N VAL A 16 -7.28 -1.68 2.56
CA VAL A 16 -6.33 -2.67 3.08
C VAL A 16 -6.86 -4.06 2.75
N SER A 17 -6.02 -4.94 2.23
CA SER A 17 -6.42 -6.30 1.92
C SER A 17 -5.40 -7.34 2.39
N THR A 18 -5.87 -8.56 2.58
CA THR A 18 -5.04 -9.71 2.93
C THR A 18 -5.59 -11.00 2.32
N SER A 19 -4.70 -11.91 1.93
CA SER A 19 -5.08 -13.26 1.47
C SER A 19 -5.46 -14.20 2.63
N ILE A 20 -5.23 -13.78 3.87
CA ILE A 20 -5.52 -14.58 5.07
C ILE A 20 -6.97 -14.35 5.50
N ALA A 21 -7.57 -15.36 6.12
CA ALA A 21 -8.88 -15.26 6.77
C ALA A 21 -8.84 -14.27 7.96
N PRO A 22 -9.98 -13.65 8.32
CA PRO A 22 -10.05 -12.86 9.55
C PRO A 22 -9.92 -13.78 10.77
N ASP A 23 -9.37 -13.23 11.84
CA ASP A 23 -9.28 -13.87 13.15
C ASP A 23 -9.57 -12.84 14.27
N ALA A 24 -9.79 -13.28 15.51
CA ALA A 24 -10.18 -12.37 16.59
C ALA A 24 -9.08 -11.33 16.94
N MET A 25 -7.80 -11.63 16.67
CA MET A 25 -6.68 -10.75 16.99
C MET A 25 -6.58 -9.54 16.06
N VAL A 26 -7.16 -9.60 14.85
CA VAL A 26 -7.13 -8.47 13.91
C VAL A 26 -8.26 -7.47 14.12
N LEU A 27 -9.31 -7.82 14.88
CA LEU A 27 -10.46 -6.95 15.12
C LEU A 27 -10.09 -5.58 15.71
N PRO A 28 -9.21 -5.46 16.71
CA PRO A 28 -8.84 -4.16 17.26
C PRO A 28 -8.17 -3.25 16.21
N ASP A 29 -7.31 -3.82 15.37
CA ASP A 29 -6.63 -3.09 14.31
C ASP A 29 -7.59 -2.66 13.19
N GLU A 30 -8.51 -3.54 12.78
CA GLU A 30 -9.55 -3.23 11.80
C GLU A 30 -10.46 -2.10 12.30
N MET A 31 -10.97 -2.20 13.53
CA MET A 31 -11.81 -1.16 14.13
C MET A 31 -11.06 0.17 14.22
N TRP A 32 -9.78 0.13 14.63
CA TRP A 32 -8.96 1.32 14.75
C TRP A 32 -8.74 2.01 13.39
N LEU A 33 -8.52 1.23 12.32
CA LEU A 33 -8.34 1.71 10.95
C LEU A 33 -9.64 2.32 10.41
N LYS A 34 -10.77 1.62 10.55
CA LYS A 34 -12.08 2.11 10.12
C LYS A 34 -12.49 3.41 10.82
N ALA A 35 -12.22 3.51 12.12
CA ALA A 35 -12.46 4.73 12.88
C ALA A 35 -11.60 5.93 12.43
N ARG A 36 -10.55 5.69 11.62
CA ARG A 36 -9.64 6.71 11.08
C ARG A 36 -9.71 6.85 9.57
N GLY A 37 -10.80 6.37 8.96
CA GLY A 37 -11.10 6.64 7.55
C GLY A 37 -10.66 5.55 6.58
N THR A 38 -10.12 4.42 7.03
CA THR A 38 -9.99 3.25 6.14
C THR A 38 -11.38 2.73 5.78
N LYS A 39 -11.72 2.78 4.49
CA LYS A 39 -13.06 2.50 3.97
C LYS A 39 -13.29 1.00 3.82
N GLU A 40 -12.26 0.28 3.36
CA GLU A 40 -12.35 -1.14 3.03
C GLU A 40 -11.20 -1.93 3.69
N VAL A 41 -11.56 -3.00 4.41
CA VAL A 41 -10.62 -4.00 4.93
C VAL A 41 -11.09 -5.36 4.43
N ILE A 42 -10.36 -5.93 3.47
CA ILE A 42 -10.76 -7.14 2.74
C ILE A 42 -9.92 -8.34 3.18
N TYR A 43 -10.60 -9.41 3.59
CA TYR A 43 -9.98 -10.69 3.95
C TYR A 43 -10.19 -11.72 2.86
N ARG A 44 -9.26 -12.69 2.73
CA ARG A 44 -9.23 -13.67 1.63
C ARG A 44 -9.42 -13.03 0.26
N LYS A 45 -8.77 -11.89 0.07
CA LYS A 45 -8.90 -11.09 -1.13
C LYS A 45 -8.49 -11.86 -2.40
N SER A 46 -9.09 -11.53 -3.54
CA SER A 46 -8.60 -11.88 -4.88
C SER A 46 -7.74 -10.76 -5.47
N LEU A 47 -7.06 -11.02 -6.60
CA LEU A 47 -6.32 -9.96 -7.30
C LEU A 47 -7.30 -8.94 -7.93
N GLU A 48 -8.42 -9.42 -8.47
CA GLU A 48 -9.46 -8.60 -9.10
C GLU A 48 -10.07 -7.57 -8.14
N GLU A 49 -10.24 -7.93 -6.87
CA GLU A 49 -10.68 -7.00 -5.82
C GLU A 49 -9.66 -5.87 -5.60
N ASP A 50 -8.37 -6.21 -5.50
CA ASP A 50 -7.30 -5.22 -5.38
C ASP A 50 -7.23 -4.32 -6.61
N MET A 51 -7.40 -4.88 -7.81
CA MET A 51 -7.42 -4.13 -9.07
C MET A 51 -8.61 -3.16 -9.13
N THR A 52 -9.78 -3.60 -8.68
CA THR A 52 -10.98 -2.75 -8.57
C THR A 52 -10.75 -1.60 -7.59
N ALA A 53 -10.08 -1.86 -6.46
CA ALA A 53 -9.73 -0.83 -5.51
C ALA A 53 -8.70 0.16 -6.07
N LEU A 54 -7.71 -0.33 -6.82
CA LEU A 54 -6.71 0.50 -7.49
C LEU A 54 -7.36 1.50 -8.45
N ASP A 55 -8.26 1.03 -9.31
CA ASP A 55 -8.97 1.88 -10.27
C ASP A 55 -9.94 2.86 -9.58
N ARG A 56 -10.58 2.44 -8.48
CA ARG A 56 -11.51 3.28 -7.71
C ARG A 56 -10.81 4.40 -6.95
N TYR A 57 -9.70 4.10 -6.29
CA TYR A 57 -9.06 5.02 -5.35
C TYR A 57 -7.95 5.86 -5.96
N ALA A 58 -7.39 5.46 -7.11
CA ALA A 58 -6.30 6.16 -7.79
C ALA A 58 -5.20 6.65 -6.81
N PRO A 59 -4.58 5.74 -6.03
CA PRO A 59 -3.66 6.10 -4.95
C PRO A 59 -2.33 6.65 -5.47
N ASP A 60 -1.64 7.42 -4.63
CA ASP A 60 -0.26 7.88 -4.89
C ASP A 60 0.80 6.78 -4.73
N LEU A 61 0.44 5.68 -4.06
CA LEU A 61 1.33 4.54 -3.79
C LEU A 61 0.54 3.24 -3.60
N VAL A 62 1.08 2.17 -4.14
CA VAL A 62 0.63 0.79 -3.87
C VAL A 62 1.70 0.01 -3.12
N LEU A 63 1.29 -0.65 -2.03
CA LEU A 63 2.05 -1.69 -1.35
C LEU A 63 1.33 -3.02 -1.59
N GLY A 64 1.96 -3.95 -2.31
CA GLY A 64 1.25 -5.13 -2.78
C GLY A 64 2.12 -6.33 -3.09
N THR A 65 1.49 -7.40 -3.56
CA THR A 65 2.19 -8.53 -4.17
C THR A 65 2.84 -8.09 -5.49
N THR A 66 3.75 -8.91 -6.04
CA THR A 66 4.38 -8.65 -7.34
C THR A 66 3.37 -8.28 -8.43
N PRO A 67 2.32 -9.07 -8.73
CA PRO A 67 1.39 -8.72 -9.81
C PRO A 67 0.65 -7.41 -9.53
N PHE A 68 0.24 -7.14 -8.29
CA PHE A 68 -0.49 -5.92 -7.96
C PHE A 68 0.39 -4.67 -8.05
N SER A 69 1.62 -4.74 -7.53
CA SER A 69 2.57 -3.63 -7.63
C SER A 69 3.03 -3.38 -9.07
N SER A 70 3.07 -4.40 -9.93
CA SER A 70 3.34 -4.24 -11.37
C SER A 70 2.19 -3.50 -12.04
N ALA A 71 0.96 -3.93 -11.79
CA ALA A 71 -0.22 -3.32 -12.38
C ALA A 71 -0.40 -1.84 -11.99
N ALA A 72 0.05 -1.45 -10.80
CA ALA A 72 0.13 -0.04 -10.39
C ALA A 72 1.15 0.73 -11.25
N LYS A 73 2.35 0.17 -11.45
CA LYS A 73 3.41 0.80 -12.26
C LYS A 73 3.01 0.97 -13.71
N ASP A 74 2.29 -0.01 -14.27
CA ASP A 74 1.75 0.06 -15.63
C ASP A 74 0.75 1.21 -15.81
N ARG A 75 0.16 1.70 -14.70
CA ARG A 75 -0.71 2.90 -14.66
C ARG A 75 0.05 4.18 -14.30
N GLY A 76 1.38 4.15 -14.25
CA GLY A 76 2.19 5.29 -13.81
C GLY A 76 2.10 5.58 -12.31
N ILE A 77 1.60 4.64 -11.51
CA ILE A 77 1.49 4.76 -10.05
C ILE A 77 2.70 4.10 -9.39
N PRO A 78 3.39 4.78 -8.45
CA PRO A 78 4.44 4.13 -7.65
C PRO A 78 3.95 2.85 -6.97
N GLY A 79 4.67 1.75 -7.19
CA GLY A 79 4.34 0.43 -6.64
C GLY A 79 5.53 -0.24 -5.96
N LEU A 80 5.35 -0.69 -4.72
CA LEU A 80 6.33 -1.47 -3.99
C LEU A 80 5.84 -2.91 -3.80
N TYR A 81 6.67 -3.86 -4.21
CA TYR A 81 6.47 -5.25 -3.84
C TYR A 81 6.75 -5.40 -2.33
N PHE A 82 5.68 -5.64 -1.57
CA PHE A 82 5.66 -5.58 -0.12
C PHE A 82 6.71 -6.49 0.53
N THR A 83 6.78 -7.77 0.14
CA THR A 83 7.65 -8.75 0.80
C THR A 83 9.11 -8.33 0.71
N ASN A 84 9.61 -8.09 -0.50
CA ASN A 84 11.04 -7.88 -0.70
C ASN A 84 11.48 -6.44 -0.43
N GLN A 85 10.63 -5.45 -0.70
CA GLN A 85 11.02 -4.05 -0.59
C GLN A 85 10.68 -3.43 0.77
N LEU A 86 9.75 -4.04 1.51
CA LEU A 86 9.24 -3.50 2.77
C LEU A 86 9.39 -4.48 3.95
N ALA A 87 8.83 -5.70 3.85
CA ALA A 87 8.81 -6.67 4.95
C ALA A 87 10.19 -7.23 5.30
N SER A 88 11.13 -7.20 4.35
CA SER A 88 12.53 -7.57 4.56
C SER A 88 13.34 -6.57 5.39
N ARG A 89 12.79 -5.36 5.60
CA ARG A 89 13.48 -4.28 6.32
C ARG A 89 13.15 -4.32 7.81
N PRO A 90 14.06 -3.86 8.70
CA PRO A 90 13.74 -3.65 10.10
C PRO A 90 12.54 -2.70 10.26
N PHE A 91 11.45 -3.19 10.85
CA PHE A 91 10.23 -2.40 11.09
C PHE A 91 10.10 -1.94 12.54
N PHE A 92 10.63 -2.72 13.49
CA PHE A 92 10.40 -2.48 14.91
C PHE A 92 11.12 -1.23 15.43
N LEU A 93 10.52 -0.66 16.47
CA LEU A 93 10.99 0.53 17.17
C LEU A 93 11.01 1.77 16.26
N SER A 94 11.33 2.91 16.85
CA SER A 94 11.33 4.20 16.16
C SER A 94 12.24 4.21 14.93
N GLY A 95 13.42 3.57 15.01
CA GLY A 95 14.37 3.51 13.89
C GLY A 95 13.83 2.78 12.66
N GLY A 96 13.21 1.60 12.86
CA GLY A 96 12.64 0.83 11.75
C GLY A 96 11.42 1.50 11.12
N MET A 97 10.57 2.10 11.95
CA MET A 97 9.42 2.88 11.49
C MET A 97 9.85 4.12 10.70
N ALA A 98 10.84 4.87 11.18
CA ALA A 98 11.37 6.05 10.48
C ALA A 98 11.98 5.69 9.12
N ALA A 99 12.74 4.58 9.05
CA ALA A 99 13.31 4.10 7.79
C ALA A 99 12.22 3.67 6.79
N THR A 100 11.15 3.03 7.28
CA THR A 100 9.99 2.64 6.46
C THR A 100 9.27 3.87 5.89
N LEU A 101 8.99 4.87 6.72
CA LEU A 101 8.34 6.10 6.30
C LEU A 101 9.21 6.89 5.31
N ALA A 102 10.53 6.94 5.52
CA ALA A 102 11.46 7.58 4.59
C ALA A 102 11.42 6.93 3.21
N LEU A 103 11.48 5.59 3.14
CA LEU A 103 11.36 4.87 1.87
C LEU A 103 10.04 5.19 1.14
N ILE A 104 8.94 5.19 1.89
CA ILE A 104 7.60 5.43 1.34
C ILE A 104 7.50 6.85 0.78
N ARG A 105 7.94 7.86 1.54
CA ARG A 105 7.99 9.25 1.09
C ARG A 105 8.85 9.40 -0.16
N ASP A 106 10.08 8.89 -0.15
CA ASP A 106 11.01 8.97 -1.28
C ASP A 106 10.46 8.26 -2.54
N THR A 107 9.60 7.26 -2.36
CA THR A 107 8.93 6.55 -3.46
C THR A 107 7.79 7.38 -4.06
N ILE A 108 6.97 7.99 -3.22
CA ILE A 108 5.87 8.89 -3.64
C ILE A 108 6.42 10.11 -4.38
N GLU A 109 7.50 10.72 -3.87
CA GLU A 109 8.17 11.87 -4.50
C GLU A 109 8.66 11.58 -5.93
N ARG A 110 8.89 10.31 -6.28
CA ARG A 110 9.29 9.87 -7.62
C ARG A 110 8.11 9.65 -8.57
N GLY A 111 6.87 9.93 -8.16
CA GLY A 111 5.66 9.69 -8.95
C GLY A 111 5.69 10.29 -10.37
N ALA A 112 6.30 11.46 -10.55
CA ALA A 112 6.47 12.05 -11.88
C ALA A 112 7.24 11.14 -12.86
N ARG A 113 8.30 10.46 -12.38
CA ARG A 113 9.09 9.53 -13.20
C ARG A 113 8.30 8.28 -13.60
N TYR A 114 7.36 7.84 -12.78
CA TYR A 114 6.49 6.71 -13.14
C TYR A 114 5.55 7.10 -14.28
N ARG A 115 4.98 8.31 -14.25
CA ARG A 115 4.15 8.83 -15.35
C ARG A 115 4.95 9.03 -16.62
N GLU A 116 6.14 9.64 -16.53
CA GLU A 116 7.05 9.78 -17.68
C GLU A 116 7.38 8.42 -18.34
N MET A 117 7.63 7.38 -17.54
CA MET A 117 7.86 6.03 -18.07
C MET A 117 6.60 5.41 -18.67
N GLN A 118 5.44 5.60 -18.06
CA GLN A 118 4.17 5.12 -18.60
C GLN A 118 3.84 5.79 -19.94
N GLU A 119 4.06 7.11 -20.05
CA GLU A 119 3.92 7.86 -21.29
C GLU A 119 4.90 7.37 -22.37
N PHE A 120 6.16 7.15 -22.00
CA PHE A 120 7.20 6.68 -22.94
C PHE A 120 6.87 5.32 -23.59
N PHE A 121 6.24 4.39 -22.87
CA PHE A 121 5.86 3.07 -23.41
C PHE A 121 4.43 3.01 -23.98
N ALA A 122 3.67 4.11 -23.91
CA ALA A 122 2.34 4.20 -24.52
C ALA A 122 2.38 4.55 -26.01
N GLU A 123 3.53 5.04 -26.51
CA GLU A 123 3.87 5.17 -27.94
C GLU A 123 4.41 3.86 -28.52
#